data_AF-A0A485K759-F1
#
_entry.id   AF-A0A485K759-F1
#
_cell.length_a   1.000
_cell.length_b   1.000
_cell.length_c   1.000
_cell.angle_alpha   90.00
_cell.angle_beta   90.00
_cell.angle_gamma   90.00
#
_symmetry.space_group_name_H-M   'P 1'
#
loop_
_entity.id
_entity.type
_entity.pdbx_description
1 polymer ?
#
loop_
_entity_poly.entity_id
_entity_poly.type
_entity_poly.pdbx_seq_one_letter_code
_entity_poly.pdbx_strand_id
1 'polypeptide(L)'
;MESPTKRLKTSLDLDAGKVNPVDETHLMQEQDAEEDVHSNESLDVGERLCRWLEANGAELSKLRIETYAPEVRGVHAKDPYQAKDRVMLIPLNCLITVEMGKATEIGQKFLHLEFGAPKHIFLLMNL
;
A
#
# COMPACT_ATOMS: atom_id res chain seq x y z
N MET A 1 -2.62 7.37 -42.12
CA MET A 1 -1.46 7.21 -41.23
C MET A 1 -1.88 6.29 -40.10
N GLU A 2 -1.54 5.01 -40.25
CA GLU A 2 -1.95 3.92 -39.37
C GLU A 2 -0.98 3.76 -38.20
N SER A 3 -1.52 3.42 -37.03
CA SER A 3 -0.79 3.22 -35.77
C SER A 3 -0.24 1.79 -35.65
N PRO A 4 1.06 1.57 -35.38
CA PRO A 4 1.64 0.23 -35.35
C PRO A 4 1.80 -0.28 -33.92
N THR A 5 0.80 -0.96 -33.37
CA THR A 5 1.05 -1.95 -32.29
C THR A 5 -0.03 -3.03 -32.26
N LYS A 6 0.06 -3.99 -33.19
CA LYS A 6 -0.56 -5.32 -33.06
C LYS A 6 0.53 -6.32 -32.65
N ARG A 7 0.41 -6.92 -31.46
CA ARG A 7 1.05 -8.20 -31.09
C ARG A 7 0.08 -8.91 -30.15
N LEU A 8 -0.75 -9.77 -30.73
CA LEU A 8 -0.66 -11.25 -30.70
C LEU A 8 -1.08 -11.82 -29.34
N LYS A 9 -2.37 -12.17 -29.26
CA LYS A 9 -2.95 -13.06 -28.25
C LYS A 9 -2.54 -14.48 -28.63
N THR A 10 -1.85 -15.18 -27.74
CA THR A 10 -1.72 -16.64 -27.81
C THR A 10 -2.45 -17.22 -26.61
N SER A 11 -3.64 -17.75 -26.87
CA SER A 11 -4.32 -18.71 -26.00
C SER A 11 -3.56 -20.03 -26.06
N LEU A 12 -3.48 -20.71 -24.93
CA LEU A 12 -3.11 -22.12 -24.85
C LEU A 12 -4.18 -22.79 -24.02
N ASP A 13 -5.20 -23.26 -24.73
CA ASP A 13 -6.19 -24.20 -24.24
C ASP A 13 -5.56 -25.59 -24.18
N LEU A 14 -5.60 -26.22 -23.01
CA LEU A 14 -5.41 -27.65 -22.85
C LEU A 14 -6.50 -28.15 -21.90
N ASP A 15 -7.56 -28.69 -22.48
CA ASP A 15 -8.59 -29.49 -21.81
C ASP A 15 -8.41 -30.96 -22.20
N ALA A 16 -8.34 -31.85 -21.22
CA ALA A 16 -8.75 -33.24 -21.35
C ALA A 16 -8.75 -33.97 -19.98
N GLY A 17 -9.93 -34.10 -19.35
CA GLY A 17 -10.45 -35.41 -18.93
C GLY A 17 -10.44 -35.81 -17.44
N LYS A 18 -11.62 -35.67 -16.80
CA LYS A 18 -12.36 -36.54 -15.82
C LYS A 18 -11.55 -37.46 -14.87
N VAL A 19 -11.84 -37.56 -13.55
CA VAL A 19 -12.98 -38.26 -12.89
C VAL A 19 -13.03 -37.90 -11.38
N ASN A 20 -14.23 -37.73 -10.78
CA ASN A 20 -14.55 -37.62 -9.33
C ASN A 20 -15.02 -39.01 -8.79
N PRO A 21 -15.06 -39.36 -7.46
CA PRO A 21 -15.58 -38.49 -6.38
C PRO A 21 -15.09 -38.71 -4.91
N VAL A 22 -15.50 -37.77 -4.03
CA VAL A 22 -15.62 -37.71 -2.53
C VAL A 22 -14.72 -38.55 -1.60
N ASP A 23 -14.11 -37.87 -0.62
CA ASP A 23 -14.34 -38.22 0.79
C ASP A 23 -14.31 -36.96 1.68
N GLU A 24 -15.36 -36.81 2.49
CA GLU A 24 -15.53 -35.75 3.48
C GLU A 24 -14.78 -36.15 4.75
N THR A 25 -13.78 -35.38 5.16
CA THR A 25 -13.38 -35.39 6.57
C THR A 25 -13.05 -33.98 7.04
N HIS A 26 -13.99 -33.50 7.82
CA HIS A 26 -14.01 -32.27 8.57
C HIS A 26 -12.88 -32.27 9.62
N LEU A 27 -11.87 -31.41 9.46
CA LEU A 27 -11.01 -30.99 10.55
C LEU A 27 -10.86 -29.48 10.47
N MET A 28 -11.61 -28.80 11.34
CA MET A 28 -11.37 -27.43 11.73
C MET A 28 -9.96 -27.35 12.31
N GLN A 29 -9.10 -26.56 11.70
CA GLN A 29 -7.91 -26.04 12.35
C GLN A 29 -7.99 -24.53 12.29
N GLU A 30 -8.33 -23.97 13.46
CA GLU A 30 -8.00 -22.61 13.84
C GLU A 30 -6.48 -22.46 13.62
N GLN A 31 -6.11 -21.70 12.58
CA GLN A 31 -4.74 -21.27 12.41
C GLN A 31 -4.63 -19.90 13.05
N ASP A 32 -4.04 -19.91 14.24
CA ASP A 32 -3.55 -18.75 14.94
C ASP A 32 -2.73 -17.87 13.98
N ALA A 33 -3.09 -16.58 13.95
CA ALA A 33 -2.41 -15.55 13.19
C ALA A 33 -1.06 -15.21 13.86
N GLU A 34 -0.08 -16.08 13.74
CA GLU A 34 1.33 -15.68 13.81
C GLU A 34 1.73 -15.18 12.42
N GLU A 35 1.41 -13.92 12.11
CA GLU A 35 1.97 -13.27 10.93
C GLU A 35 3.49 -13.12 11.11
N ASP A 36 4.21 -13.85 10.24
CA ASP A 36 5.65 -13.97 10.19
C ASP A 36 6.34 -12.62 9.98
N VAL A 37 6.90 -12.09 11.07
CA VAL A 37 7.65 -10.82 11.13
C VAL A 37 8.87 -10.84 10.18
N HIS A 38 9.39 -12.02 9.81
CA HIS A 38 10.51 -12.13 8.87
C HIS A 38 10.14 -11.92 7.40
N SER A 39 8.86 -12.02 7.03
CA SER A 39 8.44 -11.86 5.62
C SER A 39 8.54 -10.42 5.10
N ASN A 40 8.54 -9.42 6.00
CA ASN A 40 8.46 -8.01 5.64
C ASN A 40 9.76 -7.45 5.02
N GLU A 41 10.93 -8.01 5.32
CA GLU A 41 12.21 -7.49 4.77
C GLU A 41 12.34 -7.70 3.26
N SER A 42 11.65 -8.70 2.71
CA SER A 42 11.67 -9.00 1.27
C SER A 42 10.77 -8.10 0.43
N LEU A 43 9.87 -7.34 1.06
CA LEU A 43 8.87 -6.55 0.36
C LEU A 43 9.44 -5.22 -0.14
N ASP A 44 8.98 -4.79 -1.32
CA ASP A 44 9.24 -3.43 -1.80
C ASP A 44 8.74 -2.41 -0.77
N VAL A 45 9.42 -1.25 -0.69
CA VAL A 45 9.06 -0.17 0.23
C VAL A 45 7.59 0.25 0.06
N GLY A 46 7.08 0.28 -1.18
CA GLY A 46 5.68 0.60 -1.45
C GLY A 46 4.71 -0.44 -0.89
N GLU A 47 5.04 -1.72 -0.99
CA GLU A 47 4.19 -2.79 -0.45
C GLU A 47 4.16 -2.78 1.07
N ARG A 48 5.32 -2.57 1.73
CA ARG A 48 5.38 -2.37 3.18
C ARG A 48 4.52 -1.21 3.64
N LEU A 49 4.59 -0.08 2.92
CA LEU A 49 3.76 1.09 3.20
C LEU A 49 2.27 0.75 3.09
N CYS A 50 1.84 0.10 2.01
CA CYS A 50 0.44 -0.30 1.83
C CYS A 50 -0.04 -1.21 2.96
N ARG A 51 0.73 -2.24 3.30
CA ARG A 51 0.39 -3.16 4.41
C ARG A 51 0.26 -2.42 5.74
N TRP A 52 1.21 -1.54 6.04
CA TRP A 52 1.15 -0.73 7.27
C TRP A 52 -0.07 0.20 7.29
N LEU A 53 -0.41 0.83 6.16
CA LEU A 53 -1.58 1.70 6.04
C LEU A 53 -2.89 0.90 6.24
N GLU A 54 -3.02 -0.25 5.58
CA GLU A 54 -4.20 -1.12 5.69
C GLU A 54 -4.37 -1.66 7.12
N ALA A 55 -3.27 -2.04 7.78
CA ALA A 55 -3.28 -2.44 9.19
C ALA A 55 -3.74 -1.32 10.14
N ASN A 56 -3.62 -0.06 9.73
CA ASN A 56 -4.10 1.10 10.49
C ASN A 56 -5.53 1.56 10.07
N GLY A 57 -6.20 0.82 9.18
CA GLY A 57 -7.57 1.10 8.73
C GLY A 57 -7.69 1.90 7.44
N ALA A 58 -6.63 1.99 6.64
CA ALA A 58 -6.71 2.59 5.31
C ALA A 58 -7.45 1.70 4.31
N GLU A 59 -8.18 2.33 3.39
CA GLU A 59 -8.82 1.65 2.25
C GLU A 59 -8.03 1.94 0.98
N LEU A 60 -7.26 0.96 0.49
CA LEU A 60 -6.40 1.07 -0.71
C LEU A 60 -6.77 0.08 -1.82
N SER A 61 -7.89 -0.64 -1.68
CA SER A 61 -8.24 -1.79 -2.52
C SER A 61 -8.30 -1.49 -4.02
N LYS A 62 -8.67 -0.26 -4.40
CA LYS A 62 -8.77 0.20 -5.80
C LYS A 62 -7.44 0.66 -6.39
N LEU A 63 -6.37 0.74 -5.58
CA LEU A 63 -5.10 1.34 -5.96
C LEU A 63 -3.93 0.36 -5.81
N ARG A 64 -2.89 0.54 -6.63
CA ARG A 64 -1.57 -0.09 -6.46
C ARG A 64 -0.47 0.94 -6.63
N ILE A 65 0.65 0.71 -5.95
CA ILE A 65 1.89 1.46 -6.18
C ILE A 65 2.68 0.72 -7.27
N GLU A 66 3.15 1.45 -8.27
CA GLU A 66 4.09 0.94 -9.28
C GLU A 66 5.41 1.69 -9.19
N THR A 67 6.52 0.94 -9.25
CA THR A 67 7.88 1.48 -9.30
C THR A 67 8.39 1.39 -10.73
N TYR A 68 8.69 2.53 -11.35
CA TYR A 68 9.15 2.59 -12.74
C TYR A 68 10.67 2.61 -12.87
N ALA A 69 11.34 3.18 -11.87
CA ALA A 69 12.79 3.31 -11.78
C ALA A 69 13.19 3.47 -10.30
N PRO A 70 14.48 3.32 -9.94
CA PRO A 70 14.95 3.65 -8.60
C PRO A 70 14.48 5.06 -8.23
N GLU A 71 13.70 5.18 -7.15
CA GLU A 71 13.07 6.41 -6.64
C GLU A 71 11.84 6.95 -7.40
N VAL A 72 11.49 6.42 -8.57
CA VAL A 72 10.31 6.87 -9.32
C VAL A 72 9.14 5.91 -9.08
N ARG A 73 8.12 6.38 -8.34
CA ARG A 73 6.92 5.64 -7.97
C ARG A 73 5.65 6.39 -8.35
N GLY A 74 4.60 5.66 -8.70
CA GLY A 74 3.28 6.20 -9.03
C GLY A 74 2.16 5.37 -8.44
N VAL A 75 0.96 5.95 -8.38
CA VAL A 75 -0.26 5.27 -7.93
C VAL A 75 -1.15 5.02 -9.13
N HIS A 76 -1.61 3.77 -9.29
CA HIS A 76 -2.47 3.34 -10.39
C HIS A 76 -3.75 2.72 -9.90
N ALA A 77 -4.80 2.87 -10.70
CA ALA A 77 -6.04 2.14 -10.52
C ALA A 77 -5.84 0.65 -10.81
N LYS A 78 -6.27 -0.21 -9.87
CA LYS A 78 -6.44 -1.65 -10.10
C LYS A 78 -7.68 -1.92 -10.97
N ASP A 79 -8.75 -1.19 -10.69
CA ASP A 79 -10.05 -1.34 -11.35
C ASP A 79 -10.60 0.02 -11.84
N PRO A 80 -11.47 0.03 -12.86
CA PRO A 80 -12.22 1.22 -13.23
C PRO A 80 -13.07 1.71 -12.04
N TYR A 81 -13.11 3.03 -11.85
CA TYR A 81 -13.97 3.70 -10.87
C TYR A 81 -14.75 4.82 -11.52
N GLN A 82 -15.87 5.20 -10.91
CA GLN A 82 -16.75 6.25 -11.42
C GLN A 82 -16.43 7.61 -10.81
N ALA A 83 -16.95 8.68 -11.43
CA ALA A 83 -16.86 10.00 -10.84
C ALA A 83 -17.55 10.02 -9.47
N LYS A 84 -16.90 10.66 -8.49
CA LYS A 84 -17.32 10.74 -7.07
C LYS A 84 -17.16 9.45 -6.25
N ASP A 85 -16.57 8.39 -6.82
CA ASP A 85 -16.15 7.25 -6.02
C ASP A 85 -15.07 7.64 -5.01
N ARG A 86 -15.19 7.14 -3.78
CA ARG A 86 -14.06 7.14 -2.85
C ARG A 86 -13.08 6.07 -3.32
N VAL A 87 -11.92 6.51 -3.81
CA VAL A 87 -10.85 5.64 -4.30
C VAL A 87 -9.82 5.30 -3.23
N MET A 88 -9.78 6.08 -2.16
CA MET A 88 -8.82 5.95 -1.05
C MET A 88 -9.41 6.52 0.24
N LEU A 89 -9.09 5.89 1.36
CA LEU A 89 -9.28 6.45 2.71
C LEU A 89 -7.96 6.31 3.47
N ILE A 90 -7.46 7.40 4.05
CA ILE A 90 -6.28 7.41 4.92
C ILE A 90 -6.71 7.89 6.31
N PRO A 91 -6.58 7.06 7.36
CA PRO A 91 -6.86 7.44 8.73
C PRO A 91 -5.94 8.56 9.23
N LEU A 92 -6.44 9.39 10.14
CA LEU A 92 -5.69 10.55 10.66
C LEU A 92 -4.42 10.14 11.42
N ASN A 93 -4.44 9.00 12.11
CA ASN A 93 -3.27 8.43 12.81
C ASN A 93 -2.15 7.99 11.85
N CYS A 94 -2.43 7.86 10.55
CA CYS A 94 -1.41 7.57 9.55
C CYS A 94 -0.67 8.84 9.07
N LEU A 95 -1.12 10.03 9.46
CA LEU A 95 -0.51 11.29 9.03
C LEU A 95 0.61 11.71 9.98
N ILE A 96 1.65 12.32 9.41
CA ILE A 96 2.67 13.03 10.18
C ILE A 96 2.36 14.53 10.07
N THR A 97 2.08 15.16 11.22
CA THR A 97 1.64 16.56 11.30
C THR A 97 2.70 17.45 11.94
N VAL A 98 2.57 18.75 11.77
CA VAL A 98 3.47 19.74 12.40
C VAL A 98 3.33 19.71 13.92
N GLU A 99 2.11 19.48 14.39
CA GLU A 99 1.76 19.38 15.80
C GLU A 99 2.48 18.20 16.44
N MET A 100 2.53 17.05 15.75
CA MET A 100 3.33 15.90 16.19
C MET A 100 4.81 16.24 16.25
N GLY A 101 5.36 16.92 15.23
CA GLY A 101 6.76 17.34 15.22
C GLY A 101 7.10 18.30 16.37
N LYS A 102 6.21 19.23 16.69
CA LYS A 102 6.33 20.15 17.84
C LYS A 102 6.27 19.41 19.18
N ALA A 103 5.49 18.34 19.28
CA ALA A 103 5.33 17.57 20.51
C ALA A 103 6.57 16.74 20.88
N THR A 104 7.50 16.53 19.95
CA THR A 104 8.77 15.82 20.22
C THR A 104 9.68 16.63 21.16
N GLU A 105 10.58 15.94 21.88
CA GLU A 105 11.55 16.59 22.77
C GLU A 105 12.42 17.63 22.04
N ILE A 106 12.78 17.35 20.79
CA ILE A 106 13.55 18.26 19.96
C ILE A 106 12.69 19.44 19.49
N GLY A 107 11.44 19.20 19.08
CA GLY A 107 10.50 20.23 18.66
C GLY A 107 10.22 21.25 19.76
N GLN A 108 10.08 20.80 21.00
CA GLN A 108 9.88 21.68 22.17
C GLN A 108 11.02 22.69 22.36
N LYS A 109 12.27 22.29 22.06
CA LYS A 109 13.43 23.20 22.16
C LYS A 109 13.35 24.37 21.19
N PHE A 110 12.58 24.26 20.11
CA PHE A 110 12.50 25.27 19.05
C PHE A 110 11.22 26.09 19.06
N LEU A 111 10.29 25.85 19.99
CA LEU A 111 9.00 26.56 20.05
C LEU A 111 9.13 28.08 20.23
N HIS A 112 10.25 28.54 20.77
CA HIS A 112 10.52 29.96 20.99
C HIS A 112 11.10 30.67 19.76
N LEU A 113 11.36 29.93 18.67
CA LEU A 113 11.90 30.48 17.43
C LEU A 113 10.80 30.64 16.39
N GLU A 114 10.84 31.76 15.67
CA GLU A 114 10.00 31.97 14.50
C GLU A 114 10.71 31.46 13.25
N PHE A 115 10.08 30.49 12.59
CA PHE A 115 10.55 29.95 11.33
C PHE A 115 9.73 30.50 10.17
N GLY A 116 10.40 30.84 9.06
CA GLY A 116 9.70 31.18 7.81
C GLY A 116 9.00 29.98 7.15
N ALA A 117 9.37 28.75 7.54
CA ALA A 117 8.85 27.52 6.96
C ALA A 117 8.65 26.42 8.02
N PRO A 118 7.76 26.64 9.02
CA PRO A 118 7.67 25.79 10.20
C PRO A 118 7.27 24.34 9.87
N LYS A 119 6.48 24.12 8.80
CA LYS A 119 6.11 22.74 8.41
C LYS A 119 7.33 21.88 8.08
N HIS A 120 8.27 22.41 7.30
CA HIS A 120 9.42 21.63 6.83
C HIS A 120 10.34 21.29 8.00
N ILE A 121 10.52 22.25 8.91
CA ILE A 121 11.42 22.11 10.04
C ILE A 121 10.87 21.11 11.05
N PHE A 122 9.63 21.26 11.51
CA PHE A 122 9.08 20.34 12.50
C PHE A 122 8.84 18.93 11.93
N LEU A 123 8.60 18.77 10.63
CA LEU A 123 8.47 17.45 10.01
C LEU A 123 9.83 16.75 9.84
N LEU A 124 10.90 17.48 9.52
CA LEU A 124 12.25 16.89 9.41
C LEU A 124 12.81 16.41 10.76
N MET A 125 12.33 16.97 11.87
CA MET A 125 12.76 16.59 13.22
C MET A 125 12.05 15.34 13.75
N ASN A 126 11.07 14.82 13.00
CA ASN A 126 10.28 13.63 13.35
C ASN A 126 10.76 12.37 12.58
N LEU A 127 11.89 12.49 11.86
CA LEU A 127 12.58 11.44 11.10
C LEU A 127 13.95 11.17 11.74
#